data_AF-A0A974Y619-F1
#
_entry.id   AF-A0A974Y619-F1
#
_cell.length_a   1.000
_cell.length_b   1.000
_cell.length_c   1.000
_cell.angle_alpha   90.00
_cell.angle_beta   90.00
_cell.angle_gamma   90.00
#
_symmetry.space_group_name_H-M   'P 1'
#
loop_
_entity.id
_entity.type
_entity.pdbx_description
1 polymer ?
#
loop_
_entity_poly.entity_id
_entity_poly.type
_entity_poly.pdbx_seq_one_letter_code
_entity_poly.pdbx_strand_id
1 'polypeptide(L)'
;MSTNPYLAGLHLLKQHPGTKSQACLAKCILSLYNVRHTFGIGEILSPLDSRYSKAVFDMLRAYAEHGACEELNHAGEYVAAHFANLVAQSDAMAEARAAVG
;
A
#
# COMPACT_ATOMS: atom_id res chain seq x y z
N MET A 1 -3.68 3.01 -23.55
CA MET A 1 -3.33 1.81 -22.76
C MET A 1 -3.70 2.12 -21.32
N SER A 2 -4.62 1.36 -20.71
CA SER A 2 -4.91 1.52 -19.28
C SER A 2 -3.66 1.10 -18.51
N THR A 3 -2.98 2.04 -17.86
CA THR A 3 -1.83 1.72 -17.00
C THR A 3 -2.36 0.92 -15.81
N ASN A 4 -1.84 -0.28 -15.57
CA ASN A 4 -2.23 -1.10 -14.41
C ASN A 4 -2.11 -0.25 -13.12
N PRO A 5 -3.18 -0.10 -12.31
CA PRO A 5 -3.18 0.80 -11.15
C PRO A 5 -2.10 0.49 -10.11
N TYR A 6 -1.75 -0.80 -9.91
CA TYR A 6 -0.72 -1.21 -8.96
C TYR A 6 0.67 -0.81 -9.44
N LEU A 7 0.97 -1.02 -10.72
CA LEU A 7 2.25 -0.57 -11.32
C LEU A 7 2.33 0.95 -11.39
N ALA A 8 1.23 1.64 -11.66
CA ALA A 8 1.16 3.10 -11.62
C ALA A 8 1.44 3.63 -10.20
N GLY A 9 0.83 3.02 -9.18
CA GLY A 9 1.08 3.32 -7.77
C GLY A 9 2.53 3.07 -7.37
N LEU A 10 3.10 1.93 -7.77
CA LEU A 10 4.51 1.59 -7.55
C LEU A 10 5.46 2.59 -8.24
N HIS A 11 5.16 2.98 -9.47
CA HIS A 11 5.94 3.98 -10.20
C HIS A 11 5.90 5.32 -9.46
N LEU A 12 4.73 5.77 -9.03
CA LEU A 12 4.57 7.01 -8.25
C LEU A 12 5.32 6.94 -6.92
N LEU A 13 5.26 5.81 -6.22
CA LEU A 13 6.01 5.55 -4.99
C LEU A 13 7.53 5.70 -5.18
N LYS A 14 8.07 5.28 -6.32
CA LYS A 14 9.50 5.38 -6.65
C LYS A 14 9.96 6.81 -6.98
N GLN A 15 9.06 7.74 -7.29
CA GLN A 15 9.43 9.10 -7.73
C GLN A 15 9.91 10.03 -6.60
N HIS A 16 9.44 9.83 -5.36
CA HIS A 16 9.69 10.79 -4.27
C HIS A 16 10.12 10.08 -2.96
N PRO A 17 11.36 9.55 -2.92
CA PRO A 17 11.87 8.82 -1.76
C PRO A 17 11.93 9.67 -0.48
N GLY A 18 11.58 9.05 0.65
CA GLY A 18 11.65 9.65 1.98
C GLY A 18 10.47 10.56 2.34
N THR A 19 9.47 10.70 1.47
CA THR A 19 8.28 11.54 1.73
C THR A 19 7.20 10.78 2.52
N LYS A 20 6.37 11.52 3.26
CA LYS A 20 5.17 10.96 3.91
C LYS A 20 4.21 10.31 2.89
N SER A 21 4.07 10.91 1.71
CA SER A 21 3.23 10.39 0.64
C SER A 21 3.73 9.05 0.11
N GLN A 22 5.05 8.89 -0.03
CA GLN A 22 5.65 7.60 -0.38
C GLN A 22 5.29 6.53 0.65
N ALA A 23 5.47 6.82 1.94
CA ALA A 23 5.17 5.86 3.00
C ALA A 23 3.69 5.45 3.00
N CYS A 24 2.78 6.37 2.67
CA CYS A 24 1.35 6.08 2.61
C CYS A 24 0.95 5.24 1.39
N LEU A 25 1.57 5.47 0.22
CA LEU A 25 1.44 4.55 -0.91
C LEU A 25 1.97 3.16 -0.58
N ALA A 26 3.11 3.08 0.09
CA ALA A 26 3.70 1.81 0.52
C ALA A 26 2.75 1.05 1.45
N LYS A 27 2.17 1.73 2.46
CA LYS A 27 1.13 1.15 3.34
C LYS A 27 -0.06 0.62 2.56
N CYS A 28 -0.56 1.37 1.57
CA CYS A 28 -1.69 0.94 0.74
C CYS A 28 -1.37 -0.32 -0.06
N ILE A 29 -0.26 -0.31 -0.80
CA ILE A 29 0.19 -1.47 -1.60
C ILE A 29 0.39 -2.69 -0.70
N LEU A 30 1.04 -2.53 0.45
CA LEU A 30 1.31 -3.61 1.39
C LEU A 30 0.01 -4.19 1.99
N SER A 31 -0.95 -3.34 2.33
CA SER A 31 -2.27 -3.76 2.85
C SER A 31 -3.08 -4.55 1.82
N LEU A 32 -3.01 -4.15 0.53
CA LEU A 32 -3.68 -4.85 -0.56
C LEU A 32 -3.00 -6.18 -0.91
N TYR A 33 -1.67 -6.20 -0.87
CA TYR A 33 -0.86 -7.37 -1.16
C TYR A 33 -1.04 -8.47 -0.11
N ASN A 34 -1.08 -8.12 1.18
CA ASN A 34 -1.18 -9.09 2.25
C ASN A 34 -2.00 -8.53 3.42
N VAL A 35 -3.14 -9.17 3.68
CA VAL A 35 -4.08 -8.79 4.75
C VAL A 35 -3.47 -8.81 6.15
N ARG A 36 -2.39 -9.58 6.36
CA ARG A 36 -1.62 -9.54 7.62
C ARG A 36 -1.01 -8.17 7.88
N HIS A 37 -0.66 -7.44 6.83
CA HIS A 37 0.01 -6.15 6.89
C HIS A 37 -0.94 -4.96 6.65
N THR A 38 -2.16 -5.03 7.22
CA THR A 38 -3.21 -4.02 6.99
C THR A 38 -3.00 -2.74 7.81
N PHE A 39 -3.06 -1.60 7.13
CA PHE A 39 -3.10 -0.26 7.71
C PHE A 39 -4.49 0.39 7.57
N GLY A 40 -4.84 1.30 8.49
CA GLY A 40 -6.10 2.01 8.43
C GLY A 40 -6.17 2.98 7.23
N ILE A 41 -7.32 3.06 6.56
CA ILE A 41 -7.48 3.97 5.41
C ILE A 41 -7.27 5.45 5.79
N GLY A 42 -7.62 5.83 7.03
CA GLY A 42 -7.36 7.18 7.56
C GLY A 42 -5.86 7.49 7.67
N GLU A 43 -5.02 6.52 8.02
CA GLU A 43 -3.57 6.69 8.04
C GLU A 43 -2.97 6.78 6.63
N ILE A 44 -3.60 6.13 5.65
CA ILE A 44 -3.15 6.13 4.26
C ILE A 44 -3.52 7.46 3.59
N LEU A 45 -4.76 7.94 3.75
CA LEU A 45 -5.26 9.10 3.01
C LEU A 45 -4.97 10.44 3.67
N SER A 46 -4.90 10.52 5.00
CA SER A 46 -4.80 11.80 5.71
C SER A 46 -3.62 12.71 5.30
N PRO A 47 -2.43 12.20 4.95
CA PRO A 47 -1.30 13.07 4.59
C PRO A 47 -1.12 13.25 3.07
N LEU A 48 -2.03 12.71 2.24
CA LEU A 48 -1.87 12.70 0.79
C LEU A 48 -2.45 13.95 0.14
N ASP A 49 -1.77 14.44 -0.90
CA ASP A 49 -2.37 15.37 -1.85
C ASP A 49 -3.32 14.64 -2.83
N SER A 50 -3.95 15.41 -3.73
CA SER A 50 -4.92 14.88 -4.69
C SER A 50 -4.34 13.86 -5.67
N ARG A 51 -3.06 14.00 -6.06
CA ARG A 51 -2.38 13.09 -7.00
C ARG A 51 -2.16 11.72 -6.35
N TYR A 52 -1.64 11.70 -5.13
CA TYR A 52 -1.41 10.46 -4.40
C TYR A 52 -2.73 9.82 -3.95
N SER A 53 -3.70 10.61 -3.52
CA SER A 53 -5.04 10.13 -3.17
C SER A 53 -5.71 9.45 -4.35
N LYS A 54 -5.60 10.03 -5.56
CA LYS A 54 -6.12 9.40 -6.78
C LYS A 54 -5.49 8.04 -7.03
N ALA A 55 -4.17 7.91 -6.89
CA ALA A 55 -3.48 6.63 -7.07
C ALA A 55 -3.97 5.56 -6.07
N VAL A 56 -4.18 5.95 -4.80
CA VAL A 56 -4.78 5.06 -3.79
C VAL A 56 -6.17 4.62 -4.23
N PHE A 57 -7.05 5.54 -4.63
CA PHE A 57 -8.41 5.20 -5.07
C PHE A 57 -8.43 4.31 -6.31
N ASP A 58 -7.54 4.55 -7.28
CA ASP A 58 -7.44 3.71 -8.47
C ASP A 58 -7.03 2.26 -8.11
N MET A 59 -6.08 2.08 -7.18
CA MET A 59 -5.67 0.74 -6.70
C MET A 59 -6.78 0.05 -5.89
N LEU A 60 -7.47 0.78 -5.02
CA LEU A 60 -8.59 0.25 -4.23
C LEU A 60 -9.74 -0.19 -5.14
N ARG A 61 -10.09 0.62 -6.14
CA ARG A 61 -11.12 0.26 -7.14
C ARG A 61 -10.73 -0.99 -7.89
N ALA A 62 -9.49 -1.06 -8.41
CA ALA A 62 -9.01 -2.23 -9.13
C ALA A 62 -9.06 -3.50 -8.25
N TYR A 63 -8.70 -3.38 -6.97
CA TYR A 63 -8.75 -4.52 -6.05
C TYR A 63 -10.19 -4.96 -5.76
N ALA A 64 -11.11 -4.01 -5.60
CA ALA A 64 -12.52 -4.32 -5.41
C ALA A 64 -13.15 -5.01 -6.64
N GLU A 65 -12.72 -4.62 -7.85
CA GLU A 65 -13.26 -5.15 -9.12
C GLU A 65 -12.63 -6.49 -9.53
N HIS A 66 -11.34 -6.70 -9.23
CA HIS A 66 -10.56 -7.81 -9.80
C HIS A 66 -9.78 -8.63 -8.77
N GLY A 67 -9.67 -8.16 -7.53
CA GLY A 67 -8.86 -8.80 -6.49
C GLY A 67 -7.36 -8.68 -6.73
N ALA A 68 -6.59 -9.62 -6.17
CA ALA A 68 -5.15 -9.67 -6.33
C ALA A 68 -4.75 -10.21 -7.72
N CYS A 69 -3.66 -9.65 -8.28
CA CYS A 69 -3.10 -10.03 -9.57
C CYS A 69 -1.57 -10.03 -9.54
N GLU A 70 -0.92 -10.46 -10.62
CA GLU A 70 0.55 -10.51 -10.72
C GLU A 70 1.20 -9.14 -10.51
N GLU A 71 0.59 -8.08 -11.01
CA GLU A 71 1.10 -6.71 -10.83
C GLU A 71 1.00 -6.22 -9.38
N LEU A 72 -0.04 -6.63 -8.65
CA LEU A 72 -0.14 -6.36 -7.22
C LEU A 72 0.93 -7.15 -6.46
N ASN A 73 1.17 -8.42 -6.82
CA ASN A 73 2.24 -9.22 -6.20
C ASN A 73 3.60 -8.56 -6.42
N HIS A 74 3.90 -8.13 -7.65
CA HIS A 74 5.13 -7.42 -7.97
C HIS A 74 5.31 -6.13 -7.15
N ALA A 75 4.25 -5.31 -7.05
CA ALA A 75 4.29 -4.09 -6.25
C ALA A 75 4.44 -4.39 -4.75
N GLY A 76 3.75 -5.42 -4.26
CA GLY A 76 3.78 -5.89 -2.88
C GLY A 76 5.15 -6.41 -2.46
N GLU A 77 5.74 -7.30 -3.25
CA GLU A 77 7.09 -7.83 -3.04
C GLU A 77 8.13 -6.71 -2.99
N TYR A 78 8.05 -5.75 -3.92
CA TYR A 78 8.92 -4.59 -3.90
C TYR A 78 8.78 -3.81 -2.58
N VAL A 79 7.56 -3.51 -2.15
CA VAL A 79 7.33 -2.75 -0.92
C VAL A 79 7.81 -3.53 0.31
N ALA A 80 7.50 -4.83 0.40
CA ALA A 80 7.93 -5.67 1.51
C ALA A 80 9.47 -5.71 1.63
N ALA A 81 10.19 -5.77 0.51
CA ALA A 81 11.65 -5.79 0.50
C ALA A 81 12.30 -4.45 0.85
N HIS A 82 11.68 -3.31 0.48
CA HIS A 82 12.30 -1.98 0.60
C HIS A 82 11.78 -1.15 1.78
N PHE A 83 10.68 -1.55 2.41
CA PHE A 83 10.05 -0.86 3.54
C PHE A 83 9.92 -1.79 4.74
N ALA A 84 11.04 -2.41 5.14
CA ALA A 84 11.09 -3.36 6.26
C ALA A 84 10.53 -2.79 7.58
N ASN A 85 10.66 -1.47 7.78
CA ASN A 85 10.07 -0.78 8.92
C ASN A 85 8.54 -0.81 8.92
N LEU A 86 7.90 -0.72 7.74
CA LEU A 86 6.44 -0.83 7.63
C LEU A 86 5.97 -2.27 7.85
N VAL A 87 6.74 -3.25 7.35
CA VAL A 87 6.47 -4.67 7.63
C VAL A 87 6.49 -4.92 9.13
N ALA A 88 7.59 -4.56 9.81
CA ALA A 88 7.72 -4.71 11.25
C ALA A 88 6.62 -3.96 12.04
N GLN A 89 6.27 -2.75 11.61
CA GLN A 89 5.18 -1.98 12.22
C GLN A 89 3.84 -2.74 12.10
N SER A 90 3.53 -3.25 10.91
CA SER A 90 2.27 -3.95 10.66
C SER A 90 2.20 -5.30 11.37
N ASP A 91 3.32 -6.03 11.48
CA ASP A 91 3.39 -7.27 12.26
C ASP A 91 3.12 -7.00 13.74
N ALA A 92 3.76 -5.97 14.32
CA ALA A 92 3.50 -5.59 15.71
C ALA A 92 2.03 -5.19 15.94
N MET A 93 1.41 -4.50 14.97
CA MET A 93 -0.02 -4.17 15.02
C MET A 93 -0.90 -5.43 14.93
N ALA A 94 -0.54 -6.40 14.09
CA ALA A 94 -1.27 -7.66 13.95
C ALA A 94 -1.19 -8.49 15.25
N GLU A 95 0.00 -8.58 15.85
CA GLU A 95 0.23 -9.24 17.14
C GLU A 95 -0.57 -8.58 18.27
N ALA A 96 -0.56 -7.25 18.34
CA ALA A 96 -1.33 -6.51 19.34
C ALA A 96 -2.84 -6.74 19.21
N ARG A 97 -3.37 -6.85 17.98
CA ARG A 97 -4.79 -7.19 17.75
C ARG A 97 -5.11 -8.61 18.20
N ALA A 98 -4.22 -9.55 17.89
CA ALA A 98 -4.38 -10.95 18.28
C ALA A 98 -4.31 -11.17 19.80
N ALA A 99 -3.56 -10.34 20.52
CA ALA A 99 -3.45 -10.43 21.98
C ALA A 99 -4.69 -9.92 22.75
N VAL A 100 -5.57 -9.15 22.09
CA VAL A 100 -6.76 -8.53 22.70
C VAL A 100 -8.06 -9.30 22.35
N GLY A 101 -8.03 -10.16 21.33
CA GLY A 101 -9.14 -11.02 20.92
C GLY A 101 -9.12 -12.38 21.59
#